data_AF-A0A2P1IQ79-F1
#
_entry.id   AF-A0A2P1IQ79-F1
#
_cell.length_a   1.000
_cell.length_b   1.000
_cell.length_c   1.000
_cell.angle_alpha   90.00
_cell.angle_beta   90.00
_cell.angle_gamma   90.00
#
_symmetry.space_group_name_H-M   'P 1'
#
loop_
_entity.id
_entity.type
_entity.pdbx_description
1 polymer ?
#
loop_
_entity_poly.entity_id
_entity_poly.type
_entity_poly.pdbx_seq_one_letter_code
_entity_poly.pdbx_strand_id
1 'polypeptide(L)'
;MLLTVVIGLLEVAATDDSGCMPFSDEAATYKYVAKGPKNIEIPAQIDNSGMYPDYTHVKRFCKGLHGEDTTGWFVGIGPGSEWVYYQGVQECGGRGCLPLSTDDTVTFEYLKATVNPGIIFNITVHPDATGKYPELTYIKRICKNFPTDSKVQGHIIGMCYNAEWRFSSTPTSPSIGCPPLPDDGIVFHEYYGYAGDRHTVGPAVTKDSSGNYPSPTHARRRCRALSQKADPGEFVGICYRCGTTGESHWDYYSHIRKCPDPRGCNSDDLFDKLGFEGVMVREEEGSDSYKDDFARFYATGSKVNAECKGNTVRLECSNGEWHDPGTKTVHRCTKEGLRAP
;
A
#
# COMPACT_ATOMS: atom_id res chain seq x y z
N MET A 1 17.45 -24.90 61.64
CA MET A 1 16.58 -25.52 60.62
C MET A 1 16.53 -24.57 59.44
N LEU A 2 17.17 -24.94 58.34
CA LEU A 2 17.30 -24.12 57.14
C LEU A 2 15.97 -24.16 56.38
N LEU A 3 15.33 -23.00 56.19
CA LEU A 3 14.09 -22.87 55.43
C LEU A 3 14.45 -22.62 53.96
N THR A 4 14.44 -23.66 53.15
CA THR A 4 14.66 -23.54 51.70
C THR A 4 13.34 -23.13 51.05
N VAL A 5 13.17 -21.83 50.80
CA VAL A 5 12.09 -21.30 49.95
C VAL A 5 12.48 -21.61 48.50
N VAL A 6 11.87 -22.64 47.91
CA VAL A 6 11.97 -22.91 46.48
C VAL A 6 11.04 -21.93 45.78
N ILE A 7 11.59 -20.80 45.36
CA ILE A 7 10.98 -19.91 44.36
C ILE A 7 11.04 -20.69 43.05
N GLY A 8 9.94 -21.35 42.69
CA GLY A 8 9.77 -21.92 41.35
C GLY A 8 9.78 -20.77 40.35
N LEU A 9 10.85 -20.71 39.54
CA LEU A 9 10.89 -19.84 38.37
C LEU A 9 9.67 -20.18 37.49
N LEU A 10 8.78 -19.21 37.34
CA LEU A 10 7.92 -19.09 36.17
C LEU A 10 8.85 -18.83 34.97
N GLU A 11 9.28 -19.88 34.30
CA GLU A 11 9.67 -19.75 32.90
C GLU A 11 8.39 -19.48 32.11
N VAL A 12 8.07 -18.19 31.97
CA VAL A 12 7.23 -17.71 30.88
C VAL A 12 8.05 -17.94 29.63
N ALA A 13 7.95 -19.14 29.07
CA ALA A 13 8.31 -19.34 27.68
C ALA A 13 7.42 -18.38 26.90
N ALA A 14 8.05 -17.41 26.24
CA ALA A 14 7.40 -16.59 25.24
C ALA A 14 6.68 -17.54 24.28
N THR A 15 5.35 -17.52 24.32
CA THR A 15 4.55 -18.11 23.26
C THR A 15 4.83 -17.24 22.04
N ASP A 16 5.66 -17.73 21.12
CA ASP A 16 5.53 -17.31 19.73
C ASP A 16 4.04 -17.46 19.41
N ASP A 17 3.40 -16.38 18.94
CA ASP A 17 2.02 -16.36 18.46
C ASP A 17 1.91 -17.15 17.14
N SER A 18 2.44 -18.37 17.10
CA SER A 18 2.44 -19.28 15.97
C SER A 18 1.44 -20.41 16.24
N GLY A 19 0.21 -20.16 15.83
CA GLY A 19 -0.91 -21.04 16.07
C GLY A 19 -2.03 -20.83 15.07
N CYS A 20 -2.76 -21.89 14.76
CA CYS A 20 -3.82 -21.87 13.76
C CYS A 20 -5.19 -21.66 14.41
N MET A 21 -5.94 -20.66 13.94
CA MET A 21 -7.30 -20.40 14.43
C MET A 21 -8.23 -21.60 14.21
N PRO A 22 -9.19 -21.87 15.09
CA PRO A 22 -10.17 -22.94 14.87
C PRO A 22 -10.95 -22.72 13.57
N PHE A 23 -11.20 -23.80 12.82
CA PHE A 23 -12.20 -23.80 11.77
C PHE A 23 -13.58 -23.47 12.34
N SER A 24 -14.30 -22.61 11.61
CA SER A 24 -15.73 -22.41 11.79
C SER A 24 -16.43 -22.79 10.49
N ASP A 25 -17.25 -23.84 10.53
CA ASP A 25 -18.14 -24.23 9.43
C ASP A 25 -19.45 -24.72 10.04
N GLU A 26 -20.57 -24.17 9.58
CA GLU A 26 -21.90 -24.59 10.01
C GLU A 26 -22.22 -26.03 9.57
N ALA A 27 -21.61 -26.52 8.49
CA ALA A 27 -21.85 -27.84 7.90
C ALA A 27 -20.84 -28.92 8.31
N ALA A 28 -19.91 -28.63 9.21
CA ALA A 28 -18.98 -29.62 9.72
C ALA A 28 -18.73 -29.47 11.22
N THR A 29 -18.24 -30.52 11.85
CA THR A 29 -17.55 -30.41 13.13
C THR A 29 -16.09 -30.79 12.93
N TYR A 30 -15.23 -30.28 13.80
CA TYR A 30 -13.79 -30.45 13.69
C TYR A 30 -13.23 -31.03 14.99
N LYS A 31 -12.32 -31.99 14.85
CA LYS A 31 -11.51 -32.50 15.96
C LYS A 31 -10.06 -32.19 15.68
N TYR A 32 -9.39 -31.58 16.64
CA TYR A 32 -8.00 -31.17 16.54
C TYR A 32 -7.14 -32.12 17.36
N VAL A 33 -6.06 -32.61 16.77
CA VAL A 33 -5.21 -33.63 17.40
C VAL A 33 -3.74 -33.36 17.11
N ALA A 34 -2.89 -33.55 18.11
CA ALA A 34 -1.47 -33.75 17.92
C ALA A 34 -1.20 -35.22 17.58
N LYS A 35 -0.33 -35.49 16.59
CA LYS A 35 0.14 -36.85 16.32
C LYS A 35 1.24 -37.22 17.31
N GLY A 36 0.96 -38.13 18.22
CA GLY A 36 1.96 -38.73 19.10
C GLY A 36 2.77 -39.85 18.41
N PRO A 37 3.85 -40.33 19.04
CA PRO A 37 4.55 -41.53 18.58
C PRO A 37 3.58 -42.73 18.49
N LYS A 38 3.68 -43.52 17.42
CA LYS A 38 2.84 -44.70 17.12
C LYS A 38 1.37 -44.40 16.76
N ASN A 39 1.08 -43.30 16.05
CA ASN A 39 -0.26 -42.95 15.54
C ASN A 39 -1.33 -42.74 16.64
N ILE A 40 -0.90 -42.40 17.85
CA ILE A 40 -1.82 -42.05 18.93
C ILE A 40 -2.35 -40.63 18.67
N GLU A 41 -3.67 -40.48 18.59
CA GLU A 41 -4.34 -39.19 18.47
C GLU A 41 -4.52 -38.56 19.84
N ILE A 42 -3.75 -37.51 20.12
CA ILE A 42 -3.86 -36.74 21.36
C ILE A 42 -4.70 -35.50 21.07
N PRO A 43 -5.85 -35.25 21.73
CA PRO A 43 -6.62 -34.04 21.52
C PRO A 43 -5.75 -32.79 21.71
N ALA A 44 -5.70 -31.93 20.70
CA ALA A 44 -5.05 -30.63 20.81
C ALA A 44 -5.95 -29.68 21.58
N GLN A 45 -5.36 -28.87 22.44
CA GLN A 45 -6.06 -27.80 23.17
C GLN A 45 -5.68 -26.46 22.55
N ILE A 46 -6.64 -25.54 22.52
CA ILE A 46 -6.35 -24.15 22.21
C ILE A 46 -5.52 -23.54 23.34
N ASP A 47 -4.58 -22.67 23.00
CA ASP A 47 -3.83 -21.89 23.97
C ASP A 47 -4.65 -20.69 24.47
N ASN A 48 -4.03 -19.87 25.34
CA ASN A 48 -4.68 -18.69 25.91
C ASN A 48 -5.03 -17.60 24.86
N SER A 49 -4.48 -17.68 23.65
CA SER A 49 -4.82 -16.80 22.52
C SER A 49 -6.01 -17.31 21.70
N GLY A 50 -6.50 -18.51 22.01
CA GLY A 50 -7.57 -19.17 21.26
C GLY A 50 -7.10 -19.89 19.98
N MET A 51 -5.79 -20.10 19.84
CA MET A 51 -5.19 -20.75 18.67
C MET A 51 -4.75 -22.18 19.00
N TYR A 52 -4.75 -23.04 17.98
CA TYR A 52 -4.15 -24.37 18.10
C TYR A 52 -2.64 -24.31 17.87
N PRO A 53 -1.83 -25.05 18.66
CA PRO A 53 -0.38 -25.09 18.49
C PRO A 53 0.03 -25.50 17.08
N ASP A 54 1.20 -25.05 16.65
CA ASP A 54 1.82 -25.48 15.40
C ASP A 54 1.88 -27.02 15.28
N TYR A 55 1.72 -27.51 14.05
CA TYR A 55 1.62 -28.91 13.68
C TYR A 55 0.40 -29.66 14.27
N THR A 56 -0.59 -28.93 14.79
CA THR A 56 -1.91 -29.51 15.09
C THR A 56 -2.55 -30.03 13.81
N HIS A 57 -3.04 -31.26 13.85
CA HIS A 57 -3.81 -31.85 12.77
C HIS A 57 -5.30 -31.61 13.02
N VAL A 58 -6.05 -31.37 11.95
CA VAL A 58 -7.51 -31.27 12.01
C VAL A 58 -8.15 -32.49 11.33
N LYS A 59 -9.19 -33.01 11.96
CA LYS A 59 -10.17 -33.92 11.37
C LYS A 59 -11.49 -33.20 11.15
N ARG A 60 -12.10 -33.39 9.98
CA ARG A 60 -13.43 -32.87 9.64
C ARG A 60 -14.46 -33.99 9.65
N PHE A 61 -15.63 -33.69 10.16
CA PHE A 61 -16.83 -34.52 10.14
C PHE A 61 -17.93 -33.72 9.44
N CYS A 62 -18.35 -34.13 8.25
CA CYS A 62 -19.42 -33.45 7.52
C CYS A 62 -20.77 -33.72 8.22
N LYS A 63 -21.59 -32.69 8.46
CA LYS A 63 -22.92 -32.85 9.05
C LYS A 63 -23.90 -33.32 7.96
N GLY A 64 -24.35 -34.58 8.05
CA GLY A 64 -25.61 -35.05 7.48
C GLY A 64 -25.59 -35.54 6.02
N LEU A 65 -25.18 -36.80 5.82
CA LEU A 65 -25.79 -37.63 4.76
C LEU A 65 -26.37 -38.96 5.29
N HIS A 66 -25.90 -39.46 6.43
CA HIS A 66 -26.65 -40.33 7.33
C HIS A 66 -26.22 -40.00 8.76
N GLY A 67 -27.14 -39.92 9.71
CA GLY A 67 -26.97 -39.30 11.03
C GLY A 67 -25.94 -39.92 12.00
N GLU A 68 -24.92 -40.65 11.55
CA GLU A 68 -23.91 -41.29 12.39
C GLU A 68 -22.54 -41.42 11.68
N ASP A 69 -21.89 -40.33 11.27
CA ASP A 69 -20.51 -40.41 10.78
C ASP A 69 -19.53 -40.54 11.95
N THR A 70 -19.25 -41.79 12.35
CA THR A 70 -18.32 -42.15 13.43
C THR A 70 -16.83 -41.99 13.07
N THR A 71 -16.50 -41.69 11.80
CA THR A 71 -15.11 -41.60 11.33
C THR A 71 -14.83 -40.28 10.60
N GLY A 72 -14.20 -39.33 11.29
CA GLY A 72 -13.74 -38.06 10.69
C GLY A 72 -12.43 -38.22 9.93
N TRP A 73 -12.27 -37.48 8.83
CA TRP A 73 -11.10 -37.54 7.97
C TRP A 73 -10.10 -36.46 8.34
N PHE A 74 -8.81 -36.78 8.35
CA PHE A 74 -7.77 -35.77 8.50
C PHE A 74 -7.82 -34.83 7.30
N VAL A 75 -8.09 -33.55 7.55
CA VAL A 75 -8.24 -32.56 6.48
C VAL A 75 -7.05 -31.63 6.37
N GLY A 76 -6.24 -31.46 7.40
CA GLY A 76 -5.07 -30.59 7.32
C GLY A 76 -4.22 -30.59 8.58
N ILE A 77 -3.16 -29.78 8.53
CA ILE A 77 -2.20 -29.50 9.58
C ILE A 77 -1.96 -28.00 9.63
N GLY A 78 -1.73 -27.45 10.81
CA GLY A 78 -1.49 -26.02 10.99
C GLY A 78 -0.03 -25.67 11.25
N PRO A 79 0.82 -25.43 10.24
CA PRO A 79 2.16 -24.87 10.44
C PRO A 79 2.17 -23.34 10.30
N GLY A 80 2.71 -22.63 11.30
CA GLY A 80 3.06 -21.20 11.17
C GLY A 80 1.84 -20.29 10.98
N SER A 81 0.78 -20.56 11.74
CA SER A 81 -0.48 -19.78 11.76
C SER A 81 -1.43 -19.92 10.57
N GLU A 82 -1.17 -20.85 9.63
CA GLU A 82 -2.08 -21.17 8.53
C GLU A 82 -2.39 -22.67 8.43
N TRP A 83 -3.63 -23.03 8.07
CA TRP A 83 -4.01 -24.42 7.83
C TRP A 83 -3.62 -24.89 6.41
N VAL A 84 -2.93 -26.01 6.34
CA VAL A 84 -2.53 -26.69 5.11
C VAL A 84 -3.26 -28.04 5.00
N TYR A 85 -3.97 -28.28 3.91
CA TYR A 85 -4.86 -29.45 3.79
C TYR A 85 -4.19 -30.71 3.21
N TYR A 86 -4.66 -31.90 3.63
CA TYR A 86 -4.18 -33.21 3.17
C TYR A 86 -4.67 -33.60 1.78
N GLN A 87 -3.92 -34.49 1.12
CA GLN A 87 -4.33 -35.09 -0.15
C GLN A 87 -5.50 -36.07 0.04
N GLY A 88 -6.44 -36.09 -0.91
CA GLY A 88 -7.52 -37.08 -0.94
C GLY A 88 -8.63 -36.85 0.10
N VAL A 89 -8.67 -35.66 0.70
CA VAL A 89 -9.73 -35.26 1.63
C VAL A 89 -11.07 -35.31 0.93
N GLN A 90 -12.02 -36.06 1.53
CA GLN A 90 -13.37 -36.14 1.03
C GLN A 90 -14.08 -34.79 1.23
N GLU A 91 -14.59 -34.25 0.13
CA GLU A 91 -15.32 -32.98 0.06
C GLU A 91 -16.71 -33.18 0.70
N CYS A 92 -17.15 -32.25 1.55
CA CYS A 92 -18.57 -32.22 1.94
C CYS A 92 -19.34 -31.75 0.70
N GLY A 93 -20.22 -32.58 0.14
CA GLY A 93 -20.86 -32.32 -1.16
C GLY A 93 -21.65 -31.00 -1.23
N GLY A 94 -21.75 -30.41 -2.43
CA GLY A 94 -22.64 -29.30 -2.74
C GLY A 94 -22.07 -27.88 -2.57
N ARG A 95 -20.78 -27.73 -2.24
CA ARG A 95 -20.12 -26.43 -2.05
C ARG A 95 -18.92 -26.29 -2.98
N GLY A 96 -18.96 -25.30 -3.86
CA GLY A 96 -17.90 -25.04 -4.84
C GLY A 96 -17.96 -23.60 -5.33
N CYS A 97 -16.83 -23.12 -5.87
CA CYS A 97 -16.66 -21.74 -6.28
C CYS A 97 -16.83 -21.59 -7.79
N LEU A 98 -17.46 -20.51 -8.23
CA LEU A 98 -17.57 -20.21 -9.65
C LEU A 98 -16.20 -19.85 -10.25
N PRO A 99 -15.92 -20.13 -11.53
CA PRO A 99 -14.72 -19.66 -12.19
C PRO A 99 -14.55 -18.15 -12.06
N LEU A 100 -13.32 -17.69 -11.87
CA LEU A 100 -12.98 -16.28 -11.98
C LEU A 100 -13.02 -15.83 -13.44
N SER A 101 -13.49 -14.60 -13.66
CA SER A 101 -13.46 -13.93 -14.95
C SER A 101 -12.03 -13.63 -15.37
N THR A 102 -11.65 -14.02 -16.58
CA THR A 102 -10.36 -13.67 -17.20
C THR A 102 -10.48 -12.44 -18.08
N ASP A 103 -9.39 -11.72 -18.30
CA ASP A 103 -9.34 -10.58 -19.22
C ASP A 103 -8.07 -10.64 -20.11
N ASP A 104 -7.77 -9.57 -20.85
CA ASP A 104 -6.62 -9.49 -21.76
C ASP A 104 -5.26 -9.50 -21.03
N THR A 105 -5.25 -9.28 -19.72
CA THR A 105 -4.07 -9.18 -18.89
C THR A 105 -3.85 -10.41 -18.00
N VAL A 106 -4.92 -11.10 -17.60
CA VAL A 106 -4.85 -12.20 -16.63
C VAL A 106 -5.64 -13.45 -17.03
N THR A 107 -5.06 -14.62 -16.76
CA THR A 107 -5.74 -15.93 -16.75
C THR A 107 -5.44 -16.66 -15.45
N PHE A 108 -6.26 -17.67 -15.15
CA PHE A 108 -6.13 -18.46 -13.91
C PHE A 108 -5.94 -19.93 -14.23
N GLU A 109 -5.04 -20.55 -13.47
CA GLU A 109 -4.90 -21.99 -13.39
C GLU A 109 -5.38 -22.44 -12.01
N TYR A 110 -6.16 -23.51 -11.97
CA TYR A 110 -6.78 -24.01 -10.74
C TYR A 110 -6.07 -25.29 -10.33
N LEU A 111 -5.58 -25.34 -9.09
CA LEU A 111 -4.66 -26.37 -8.65
C LEU A 111 -5.11 -27.00 -7.32
N LYS A 112 -4.81 -28.29 -7.13
CA LYS A 112 -4.80 -28.93 -5.81
C LYS A 112 -3.36 -28.96 -5.29
N ALA A 113 -3.24 -28.76 -3.97
CA ALA A 113 -1.98 -28.89 -3.27
C ALA A 113 -1.71 -30.35 -2.89
N THR A 114 -0.45 -30.77 -3.04
CA THR A 114 0.07 -32.06 -2.59
C THR A 114 1.15 -31.79 -1.54
N VAL A 115 1.10 -32.45 -0.38
CA VAL A 115 2.09 -32.27 0.69
C VAL A 115 3.03 -33.47 0.74
N ASN A 116 4.17 -33.40 0.04
CA ASN A 116 5.35 -34.25 0.30
C ASN A 116 6.57 -33.87 -0.58
N PRO A 117 7.74 -33.46 -0.05
CA PRO A 117 8.10 -33.03 1.32
C PRO A 117 7.88 -31.51 1.57
N GLY A 118 7.10 -30.85 0.71
CA GLY A 118 6.62 -29.47 0.85
C GLY A 118 5.24 -29.33 0.20
N ILE A 119 4.67 -28.11 0.19
CA ILE A 119 3.42 -27.84 -0.52
C ILE A 119 3.71 -27.70 -2.02
N ILE A 120 3.19 -28.63 -2.82
CA ILE A 120 3.38 -28.67 -4.26
C ILE A 120 2.02 -28.49 -4.94
N PHE A 121 1.88 -27.47 -5.77
CA PHE A 121 0.69 -27.25 -6.60
C PHE A 121 0.91 -27.86 -7.98
N ASN A 122 0.64 -29.16 -8.12
CA ASN A 122 0.95 -29.91 -9.35
C ASN A 122 -0.26 -30.60 -10.01
N ILE A 123 -1.44 -30.53 -9.39
CA ILE A 123 -2.64 -31.17 -9.92
C ILE A 123 -3.59 -30.11 -10.44
N THR A 124 -3.75 -30.03 -11.76
CA THR A 124 -4.76 -29.16 -12.38
C THR A 124 -6.17 -29.67 -12.05
N VAL A 125 -7.04 -28.73 -11.67
CA VAL A 125 -8.43 -28.98 -11.31
C VAL A 125 -9.32 -28.44 -12.41
N HIS A 126 -10.36 -29.19 -12.75
CA HIS A 126 -11.42 -28.76 -13.65
C HIS A 126 -12.71 -28.58 -12.86
N PRO A 127 -13.62 -27.70 -13.32
CA PRO A 127 -14.92 -27.55 -12.69
C PRO A 127 -15.71 -28.85 -12.78
N ASP A 128 -16.58 -29.07 -11.80
CA ASP A 128 -17.50 -30.20 -11.75
C ASP A 128 -18.65 -30.06 -12.77
N ALA A 129 -19.60 -31.00 -12.76
CA ALA A 129 -20.76 -30.98 -13.64
C ALA A 129 -21.67 -29.75 -13.47
N THR A 130 -21.55 -29.02 -12.36
CA THR A 130 -22.27 -27.76 -12.09
C THR A 130 -21.50 -26.52 -12.56
N GLY A 131 -20.31 -26.70 -13.13
CA GLY A 131 -19.44 -25.61 -13.56
C GLY A 131 -18.66 -24.96 -12.42
N LYS A 132 -18.61 -25.59 -11.24
CA LYS A 132 -17.96 -25.03 -10.04
C LYS A 132 -16.67 -25.77 -9.72
N TYR A 133 -15.69 -25.05 -9.21
CA TYR A 133 -14.48 -25.63 -8.65
C TYR A 133 -14.77 -26.17 -7.25
N PRO A 134 -14.31 -27.39 -6.93
CA PRO A 134 -14.51 -27.96 -5.61
C PRO A 134 -13.80 -27.14 -4.53
N GLU A 135 -14.23 -27.31 -3.28
CA GLU A 135 -13.50 -26.76 -2.14
C GLU A 135 -12.03 -27.17 -2.15
N LEU A 136 -11.18 -26.32 -1.55
CA LEU A 136 -9.73 -26.52 -1.46
C LEU A 136 -9.02 -26.50 -2.82
N THR A 137 -9.69 -25.98 -3.85
CA THR A 137 -9.04 -25.59 -5.10
C THR A 137 -8.29 -24.28 -4.88
N TYR A 138 -7.02 -24.23 -5.24
CA TYR A 138 -6.19 -23.03 -5.22
C TYR A 138 -6.18 -22.34 -6.57
N ILE A 139 -6.05 -21.02 -6.56
CA ILE A 139 -5.97 -20.20 -7.77
C ILE A 139 -4.54 -19.74 -7.97
N LYS A 140 -3.95 -20.13 -9.09
CA LYS A 140 -2.69 -19.61 -9.59
C LYS A 140 -2.97 -18.53 -10.64
N ARG A 141 -2.46 -17.32 -10.40
CA ARG A 141 -2.57 -16.18 -11.32
C ARG A 141 -1.50 -16.28 -12.41
N ILE A 142 -1.90 -16.15 -13.67
CA ILE A 142 -1.02 -16.10 -14.83
C ILE A 142 -1.19 -14.74 -15.48
N CYS A 143 -0.13 -13.94 -15.50
CA CYS A 143 -0.18 -12.58 -16.01
C CYS A 143 0.34 -12.54 -17.45
N LYS A 144 -0.54 -12.37 -18.43
CA LYS A 144 -0.24 -12.48 -19.87
C LYS A 144 0.83 -11.51 -20.35
N ASN A 145 0.93 -10.35 -19.73
CA ASN A 145 1.89 -9.30 -20.10
C ASN A 145 3.30 -9.51 -19.50
N PHE A 146 3.48 -10.50 -18.62
CA PHE A 146 4.77 -10.77 -18.00
C PHE A 146 5.45 -11.97 -18.66
N PRO A 147 6.79 -11.96 -18.80
CA PRO A 147 7.54 -13.15 -19.22
C PRO A 147 7.23 -14.37 -18.34
N THR A 148 7.29 -15.57 -18.91
CA THR A 148 6.99 -16.84 -18.22
C THR A 148 7.88 -17.12 -17.01
N ASP A 149 9.12 -16.61 -17.04
CA ASP A 149 10.12 -16.70 -15.97
C ASP A 149 10.03 -15.55 -14.95
N SER A 150 9.11 -14.60 -15.13
CA SER A 150 8.89 -13.50 -14.20
C SER A 150 8.37 -14.01 -12.86
N LYS A 151 8.87 -13.44 -11.77
CA LYS A 151 8.39 -13.74 -10.40
C LYS A 151 6.92 -13.38 -10.16
N VAL A 152 6.32 -12.56 -11.03
CA VAL A 152 4.89 -12.25 -11.03
C VAL A 152 4.04 -13.46 -11.47
N GLN A 153 4.64 -14.38 -12.23
CA GLN A 153 3.96 -15.57 -12.71
C GLN A 153 3.76 -16.59 -11.60
N GLY A 154 2.62 -17.28 -11.66
CA GLY A 154 2.44 -18.50 -10.88
C GLY A 154 2.24 -18.28 -9.38
N HIS A 155 1.96 -17.06 -8.96
CA HIS A 155 1.56 -16.76 -7.58
C HIS A 155 0.21 -17.39 -7.27
N ILE A 156 0.13 -18.10 -6.14
CA ILE A 156 -1.14 -18.54 -5.57
C ILE A 156 -1.80 -17.36 -4.88
N ILE A 157 -2.95 -16.95 -5.41
CA ILE A 157 -3.64 -15.71 -5.01
C ILE A 157 -4.86 -15.97 -4.12
N GLY A 158 -5.28 -17.22 -3.97
CA GLY A 158 -6.44 -17.57 -3.16
C GLY A 158 -6.82 -19.04 -3.26
N MET A 159 -7.88 -19.40 -2.53
CA MET A 159 -8.45 -20.75 -2.49
C MET A 159 -9.98 -20.74 -2.38
N CYS A 160 -10.63 -21.80 -2.87
CA CYS A 160 -12.06 -22.01 -2.73
C CYS A 160 -12.35 -22.57 -1.34
N TYR A 161 -13.17 -21.87 -0.56
CA TYR A 161 -13.55 -22.31 0.78
C TYR A 161 -14.96 -21.85 1.12
N ASN A 162 -15.82 -22.77 1.57
CA ASN A 162 -17.22 -22.50 1.89
C ASN A 162 -17.97 -21.87 0.71
N ALA A 163 -17.77 -22.41 -0.49
CA ALA A 163 -18.32 -21.91 -1.76
C ALA A 163 -17.92 -20.46 -2.15
N GLU A 164 -16.90 -19.88 -1.51
CA GLU A 164 -16.37 -18.55 -1.80
C GLU A 164 -14.86 -18.57 -2.04
N TRP A 165 -14.38 -17.67 -2.90
CA TRP A 165 -12.94 -17.46 -3.06
C TRP A 165 -12.39 -16.63 -1.91
N ARG A 166 -11.41 -17.19 -1.20
CA ARG A 166 -10.61 -16.52 -0.17
C ARG A 166 -9.28 -16.10 -0.78
N PHE A 167 -9.08 -14.80 -0.98
CA PHE A 167 -7.90 -14.25 -1.64
C PHE A 167 -6.82 -13.83 -0.62
N SER A 168 -5.58 -14.21 -0.89
CA SER A 168 -4.37 -13.70 -0.23
C SER A 168 -3.79 -12.48 -0.96
N SER A 169 -4.15 -12.28 -2.24
CA SER A 169 -3.74 -11.13 -3.05
C SER A 169 -4.74 -10.85 -4.18
N THR A 170 -4.58 -9.73 -4.89
CA THR A 170 -5.53 -9.30 -5.92
C THR A 170 -5.55 -10.25 -7.12
N PRO A 171 -6.74 -10.54 -7.69
CA PRO A 171 -6.86 -11.42 -8.85
C PRO A 171 -6.37 -10.79 -10.16
N THR A 172 -6.16 -9.47 -10.20
CA THR A 172 -5.68 -8.74 -11.38
C THR A 172 -4.16 -8.85 -11.51
N SER A 173 -3.64 -8.79 -12.73
CA SER A 173 -2.20 -8.65 -12.94
C SER A 173 -1.70 -7.29 -12.42
N PRO A 174 -0.52 -7.25 -11.77
CA PRO A 174 0.10 -6.00 -11.37
C PRO A 174 0.54 -5.20 -12.61
N SER A 175 0.65 -3.88 -12.47
CA SER A 175 1.19 -3.05 -13.55
C SER A 175 2.66 -3.39 -13.80
N ILE A 176 3.05 -3.41 -15.07
CA ILE A 176 4.48 -3.33 -15.44
C ILE A 176 4.90 -1.88 -15.18
N GLY A 177 5.89 -1.68 -14.33
CA GLY A 177 6.31 -0.34 -13.94
C GLY A 177 5.31 0.35 -13.00
N CYS A 178 5.61 1.61 -12.71
CA CYS A 178 4.82 2.41 -11.78
C CYS A 178 3.95 3.43 -12.52
N PRO A 179 2.69 3.62 -12.11
CA PRO A 179 1.82 4.61 -12.73
C PRO A 179 2.37 6.02 -12.52
N PRO A 180 1.98 6.99 -13.35
CA PRO A 180 2.33 8.39 -13.12
C PRO A 180 1.83 8.86 -11.75
N LEU A 181 2.67 9.57 -11.01
CA LEU A 181 2.24 10.28 -9.82
C LEU A 181 1.21 11.37 -10.20
N PRO A 182 0.20 11.62 -9.35
CA PRO A 182 -0.85 12.57 -9.64
C PRO A 182 -0.30 14.00 -9.68
N ASP A 183 -0.73 14.75 -10.68
CA ASP A 183 -0.56 16.20 -10.72
C ASP A 183 -1.83 16.86 -10.17
N ASP A 184 -1.69 17.80 -9.24
CA ASP A 184 -2.81 18.41 -8.49
C ASP A 184 -2.98 19.92 -8.74
N GLY A 185 -2.38 20.43 -9.82
CA GLY A 185 -2.38 21.85 -10.15
C GLY A 185 -1.44 22.71 -9.30
N ILE A 186 -0.85 22.15 -8.23
CA ILE A 186 0.21 22.77 -7.42
C ILE A 186 1.57 22.22 -7.86
N VAL A 187 1.63 20.91 -8.11
CA VAL A 187 2.85 20.23 -8.53
C VAL A 187 2.74 19.64 -9.94
N PHE A 188 3.90 19.36 -10.51
CA PHE A 188 4.02 18.42 -11.62
C PHE A 188 5.25 17.54 -11.44
N HIS A 189 5.23 16.38 -12.06
CA HIS A 189 6.30 15.40 -11.95
C HIS A 189 7.07 15.23 -13.26
N GLU A 190 8.38 15.29 -13.16
CA GLU A 190 9.35 14.91 -14.19
C GLU A 190 9.91 13.52 -13.84
N TYR A 191 10.25 12.70 -14.85
CA TYR A 191 10.66 11.32 -14.62
C TYR A 191 12.01 11.02 -15.26
N TYR A 192 12.91 10.44 -14.47
CA TYR A 192 14.31 10.24 -14.84
C TYR A 192 14.81 8.86 -14.42
N GLY A 193 15.70 8.26 -15.20
CA GLY A 193 16.32 6.98 -14.85
C GLY A 193 17.19 7.11 -13.60
N TYR A 194 17.28 6.05 -12.81
CA TYR A 194 18.15 6.03 -11.63
C TYR A 194 19.63 6.17 -12.02
N ALA A 195 20.32 7.16 -11.46
CA ALA A 195 21.72 7.47 -11.77
C ALA A 195 22.72 7.07 -10.65
N GLY A 196 22.32 6.16 -9.76
CA GLY A 196 23.18 5.68 -8.66
C GLY A 196 22.94 6.38 -7.32
N ASP A 197 22.35 7.57 -7.32
CA ASP A 197 21.94 8.30 -6.11
C ASP A 197 20.69 9.18 -6.35
N ARG A 198 20.10 9.69 -5.26
CA ARG A 198 18.86 10.49 -5.26
C ARG A 198 19.04 11.97 -5.59
N HIS A 199 20.26 12.46 -5.76
CA HIS A 199 20.59 13.86 -6.02
C HIS A 199 21.03 14.09 -7.47
N THR A 200 21.40 13.03 -8.17
CA THR A 200 21.82 13.05 -9.57
C THR A 200 20.64 12.83 -10.51
N VAL A 201 20.48 13.74 -11.48
CA VAL A 201 19.45 13.62 -12.52
C VAL A 201 19.95 12.68 -13.62
N GLY A 202 19.29 11.53 -13.78
CA GLY A 202 19.54 10.61 -14.88
C GLY A 202 18.86 11.02 -16.19
N PRO A 203 18.90 10.14 -17.21
CA PRO A 203 18.23 10.40 -18.49
C PRO A 203 16.71 10.48 -18.31
N ALA A 204 16.03 11.34 -19.08
CA ALA A 204 14.58 11.40 -19.07
C ALA A 204 13.97 10.05 -19.49
N VAL A 205 12.94 9.60 -18.78
CA VAL A 205 12.26 8.34 -19.03
C VAL A 205 10.86 8.61 -19.56
N THR A 206 10.46 7.87 -20.59
CA THR A 206 9.10 7.87 -21.11
C THR A 206 8.32 6.68 -20.61
N LYS A 207 6.99 6.83 -20.60
CA LYS A 207 6.07 5.74 -20.26
C LYS A 207 6.22 4.60 -21.27
N ASP A 208 5.98 3.38 -20.81
CA ASP A 208 5.81 2.22 -21.67
C ASP A 208 4.43 2.21 -22.36
N SER A 209 4.16 1.16 -23.13
CA SER A 209 2.88 0.97 -23.84
C SER A 209 1.66 0.88 -22.93
N SER A 210 1.86 0.58 -21.63
CA SER A 210 0.80 0.52 -20.62
C SER A 210 0.60 1.87 -19.91
N GLY A 211 1.37 2.90 -20.27
CA GLY A 211 1.31 4.22 -19.65
C GLY A 211 2.08 4.33 -18.32
N ASN A 212 2.93 3.36 -17.99
CA ASN A 212 3.68 3.30 -16.73
C ASN A 212 5.17 3.56 -16.93
N TYR A 213 5.87 3.95 -15.86
CA TYR A 213 7.31 4.17 -15.86
C TYR A 213 8.08 2.91 -15.46
N PRO A 214 9.09 2.48 -16.24
CA PRO A 214 9.87 1.27 -15.94
C PRO A 214 10.73 1.44 -14.68
N SER A 215 10.98 0.33 -13.97
CA SER A 215 11.95 0.33 -12.87
C SER A 215 13.40 0.22 -13.39
N PRO A 216 14.39 0.93 -12.82
CA PRO A 216 14.26 1.97 -11.80
C PRO A 216 14.09 3.38 -12.40
N THR A 217 13.00 4.07 -12.06
CA THR A 217 12.73 5.47 -12.46
C THR A 217 12.48 6.33 -11.24
N HIS A 218 13.14 7.48 -11.15
CA HIS A 218 12.84 8.54 -10.21
C HIS A 218 11.72 9.46 -10.68
N ALA A 219 10.87 9.87 -9.75
CA ALA A 219 9.97 11.00 -9.91
C ALA A 219 10.57 12.23 -9.23
N ARG A 220 10.70 13.32 -9.99
CA ARG A 220 11.12 14.64 -9.51
C ARG A 220 9.93 15.58 -9.51
N ARG A 221 9.54 16.05 -8.33
CA ARG A 221 8.46 17.03 -8.14
C ARG A 221 8.97 18.43 -8.42
N ARG A 222 8.18 19.19 -9.16
CA ARG A 222 8.31 20.64 -9.38
C ARG A 222 7.07 21.36 -8.89
N CYS A 223 7.26 22.51 -8.27
CA CYS A 223 6.22 23.42 -7.83
C CYS A 223 5.87 24.36 -8.98
N ARG A 224 4.60 24.39 -9.39
CA ARG A 224 4.12 25.25 -10.50
C ARG A 224 4.24 26.73 -10.17
N ALA A 225 4.14 27.08 -8.89
CA ALA A 225 4.28 28.45 -8.39
C ALA A 225 5.70 29.03 -8.54
N LEU A 226 6.71 28.18 -8.73
CA LEU A 226 8.12 28.55 -8.65
C LEU A 226 8.78 28.51 -10.05
N SER A 227 9.68 29.45 -10.31
CA SER A 227 10.53 29.39 -11.49
C SER A 227 11.52 28.22 -11.38
N GLN A 228 12.05 27.73 -12.50
CA GLN A 228 13.07 26.66 -12.50
C GLN A 228 14.32 27.00 -11.68
N LYS A 229 14.64 28.29 -11.54
CA LYS A 229 15.77 28.76 -10.73
C LYS A 229 15.46 28.67 -9.23
N ALA A 230 14.23 28.97 -8.83
CA ALA A 230 13.77 28.96 -7.44
C ALA A 230 13.35 27.57 -6.96
N ASP A 231 12.92 26.70 -7.87
CA ASP A 231 12.69 25.29 -7.59
C ASP A 231 13.49 24.44 -8.57
N PRO A 232 14.71 24.01 -8.22
CA PRO A 232 15.45 23.07 -9.02
C PRO A 232 14.74 21.71 -9.06
N GLY A 233 13.68 21.45 -8.29
CA GLY A 233 12.93 20.21 -8.29
C GLY A 233 13.54 19.17 -7.36
N GLU A 234 12.67 18.50 -6.61
CA GLU A 234 13.05 17.57 -5.56
C GLU A 234 12.64 16.15 -5.95
N PHE A 235 13.54 15.18 -5.82
CA PHE A 235 13.19 13.78 -6.05
C PHE A 235 12.31 13.29 -4.90
N VAL A 236 11.12 12.76 -5.24
CA VAL A 236 10.08 12.40 -4.27
C VAL A 236 9.87 10.90 -4.12
N GLY A 237 10.33 10.12 -5.09
CA GLY A 237 10.29 8.67 -4.99
C GLY A 237 11.00 7.97 -6.13
N ILE A 238 11.19 6.67 -5.95
CA ILE A 238 11.75 5.75 -6.92
C ILE A 238 10.75 4.63 -7.22
N CYS A 239 10.52 4.39 -8.50
CA CYS A 239 9.79 3.23 -8.97
C CYS A 239 10.71 2.02 -8.82
N TYR A 240 10.35 1.11 -7.94
CA TYR A 240 11.12 -0.08 -7.62
C TYR A 240 10.34 -1.35 -8.00
N ARG A 241 11.05 -2.35 -8.54
CA ARG A 241 10.52 -3.68 -8.78
C ARG A 241 10.89 -4.61 -7.62
N CYS A 242 9.89 -5.08 -6.89
CA CYS A 242 10.08 -5.97 -5.75
C CYS A 242 10.80 -7.25 -6.17
N GLY A 243 11.90 -7.58 -5.46
CA GLY A 243 12.71 -8.75 -5.77
C GLY A 243 12.00 -10.09 -5.53
N THR A 244 10.96 -10.16 -4.70
CA THR A 244 10.24 -11.41 -4.39
C THR A 244 9.00 -11.59 -5.26
N THR A 245 8.15 -10.56 -5.38
CA THR A 245 6.89 -10.64 -6.15
C THR A 245 7.06 -10.23 -7.61
N GLY A 246 8.13 -9.51 -7.95
CA GLY A 246 8.35 -8.94 -9.28
C GLY A 246 7.45 -7.74 -9.61
N GLU A 247 6.62 -7.28 -8.65
CA GLU A 247 5.68 -6.16 -8.80
C GLU A 247 6.38 -4.81 -8.65
N SER A 248 5.93 -3.81 -9.40
CA SER A 248 6.46 -2.45 -9.35
C SER A 248 5.62 -1.54 -8.46
N HIS A 249 6.29 -0.75 -7.63
CA HIS A 249 5.64 0.27 -6.78
C HIS A 249 6.54 1.49 -6.59
N TRP A 250 5.93 2.62 -6.24
CA TRP A 250 6.66 3.80 -5.80
C TRP A 250 7.10 3.63 -4.35
N ASP A 251 8.41 3.75 -4.12
CA ASP A 251 8.98 3.96 -2.80
C ASP A 251 9.27 5.45 -2.62
N TYR A 252 8.65 6.07 -1.62
CA TYR A 252 8.65 7.52 -1.44
C TYR A 252 9.75 7.94 -0.48
N TYR A 253 10.47 9.00 -0.84
CA TYR A 253 11.47 9.58 0.04
C TYR A 253 10.83 10.37 1.17
N SER A 254 11.47 10.35 2.34
CA SER A 254 11.07 11.16 3.48
C SER A 254 11.56 12.61 3.36
N HIS A 255 10.91 13.50 4.11
CA HIS A 255 11.29 14.92 4.26
C HIS A 255 11.21 15.76 2.98
N ILE A 256 10.29 15.42 2.07
CA ILE A 256 10.00 16.22 0.88
C ILE A 256 9.33 17.54 1.28
N ARG A 257 9.88 18.66 0.79
CA ARG A 257 9.31 19.98 1.04
C ARG A 257 7.94 20.12 0.37
N LYS A 258 7.03 20.85 1.00
CA LYS A 258 5.73 21.18 0.39
C LYS A 258 5.92 22.30 -0.64
N CYS A 259 5.20 22.22 -1.76
CA CYS A 259 5.14 23.32 -2.71
C CYS A 259 4.23 24.45 -2.20
N PRO A 260 4.58 25.72 -2.46
CA PRO A 260 3.67 26.82 -2.19
C PRO A 260 2.45 26.77 -3.12
N ASP A 261 1.31 27.29 -2.65
CA ASP A 261 0.10 27.42 -3.48
C ASP A 261 0.41 28.36 -4.68
N PRO A 262 0.15 27.95 -5.93
CA PRO A 262 0.34 28.79 -7.11
C PRO A 262 -0.52 30.06 -7.14
N ARG A 263 -1.55 30.15 -6.31
CA ARG A 263 -2.35 31.37 -6.09
C ARG A 263 -1.79 32.25 -4.96
N GLY A 264 -0.70 31.83 -4.33
CA GLY A 264 0.05 32.62 -3.36
C GLY A 264 0.86 33.74 -4.01
N CYS A 265 1.35 34.67 -3.20
CA CYS A 265 2.03 35.88 -3.66
C CYS A 265 3.50 35.87 -3.22
N ASN A 266 4.39 36.32 -4.12
CA ASN A 266 5.81 36.43 -3.82
C ASN A 266 6.10 37.72 -3.02
N SER A 267 6.97 37.63 -1.99
CA SER A 267 7.51 38.79 -1.29
C SER A 267 8.20 39.78 -2.22
N ASP A 268 8.92 39.27 -3.22
CA ASP A 268 9.76 40.10 -4.08
C ASP A 268 8.91 41.07 -4.91
N ASP A 269 7.68 40.66 -5.23
CA ASP A 269 6.73 41.51 -5.95
C ASP A 269 6.41 42.81 -5.19
N LEU A 270 6.44 42.79 -3.84
CA LEU A 270 6.21 43.99 -3.03
C LEU A 270 7.32 45.03 -3.25
N PHE A 271 8.56 44.59 -3.40
CA PHE A 271 9.70 45.48 -3.57
C PHE A 271 9.96 45.79 -5.04
N ASP A 272 10.10 44.76 -5.88
CA ASP A 272 10.56 44.88 -7.26
C ASP A 272 9.45 45.39 -8.20
N LYS A 273 8.22 44.88 -8.03
CA LYS A 273 7.09 45.25 -8.91
C LYS A 273 6.29 46.42 -8.35
N LEU A 274 6.05 46.43 -7.04
CA LEU A 274 5.20 47.43 -6.38
C LEU A 274 6.01 48.57 -5.74
N GLY A 275 7.33 48.46 -5.61
CA GLY A 275 8.21 49.57 -5.22
C GLY A 275 8.19 49.93 -3.74
N PHE A 276 7.62 49.09 -2.86
CA PHE A 276 7.55 49.38 -1.43
C PHE A 276 8.95 49.38 -0.79
N GLU A 277 9.13 50.21 0.24
CA GLU A 277 10.42 50.43 0.90
C GLU A 277 10.60 49.51 2.13
N GLY A 278 9.48 49.06 2.71
CA GLY A 278 9.45 48.15 3.85
C GLY A 278 8.19 47.28 3.84
N VAL A 279 8.28 46.07 4.40
CA VAL A 279 7.15 45.15 4.54
C VAL A 279 7.19 44.49 5.91
N MET A 280 6.10 44.59 6.65
CA MET A 280 5.86 43.89 7.91
C MET A 280 4.78 42.83 7.73
N VAL A 281 5.15 41.58 8.04
CA VAL A 281 4.22 40.44 8.00
C VAL A 281 3.33 40.47 9.23
N ARG A 282 2.02 40.28 9.05
CA ARG A 282 1.07 40.15 10.16
C ARG A 282 0.90 38.68 10.50
N GLU A 283 1.87 38.12 11.21
CA GLU A 283 1.93 36.69 11.55
C GLU A 283 0.68 36.21 12.32
N GLU A 284 0.10 37.08 13.16
CA GLU A 284 -1.14 36.81 13.93
C GLU A 284 -2.42 36.76 13.07
N GLU A 285 -2.36 37.16 11.78
CA GLU A 285 -3.50 37.11 10.85
C GLU A 285 -3.41 35.93 9.86
N GLY A 286 -2.59 34.91 10.17
CA GLY A 286 -2.60 33.62 9.45
C GLY A 286 -1.68 33.55 8.24
N SER A 287 -0.49 34.14 8.28
CA SER A 287 0.46 34.06 7.18
C SER A 287 1.18 32.70 7.15
N ASP A 288 0.67 31.74 6.38
CA ASP A 288 1.46 30.57 5.98
C ASP A 288 2.47 31.02 4.93
N SER A 289 3.76 31.00 5.30
CA SER A 289 4.83 31.39 4.40
C SER A 289 5.76 30.21 4.09
N TYR A 290 5.99 29.95 2.80
CA TYR A 290 7.10 29.12 2.36
C TYR A 290 8.34 30.01 2.23
N LYS A 291 9.38 29.71 3.00
CA LYS A 291 10.65 30.43 2.93
C LYS A 291 11.67 29.56 2.21
N ASP A 292 12.11 30.02 1.05
CA ASP A 292 13.37 29.59 0.46
C ASP A 292 14.50 30.54 0.90
N ASP A 293 15.76 30.18 0.66
CA ASP A 293 16.92 31.00 1.01
C ASP A 293 16.90 32.38 0.33
N PHE A 294 16.07 32.56 -0.71
CA PHE A 294 16.02 33.76 -1.55
C PHE A 294 14.66 34.48 -1.59
N ALA A 295 13.55 33.83 -1.24
CA ALA A 295 12.21 34.41 -1.38
C ALA A 295 11.21 33.85 -0.36
N ARG A 296 10.22 34.67 0.03
CA ARG A 296 9.11 34.26 0.90
C ARG A 296 7.80 34.29 0.12
N PHE A 297 7.15 33.13 0.00
CA PHE A 297 5.86 32.98 -0.67
C PHE A 297 4.74 32.93 0.35
N TYR A 298 3.69 33.71 0.14
CA TYR A 298 2.55 33.82 1.04
C TYR A 298 1.32 33.15 0.43
N ALA A 299 0.60 32.35 1.21
CA ALA A 299 -0.67 31.77 0.74
C ALA A 299 -1.74 32.85 0.48
N THR A 300 -2.71 32.55 -0.38
CA THR A 300 -3.91 33.40 -0.56
C THR A 300 -4.57 33.68 0.79
N GLY A 301 -4.97 34.93 1.03
CA GLY A 301 -5.50 35.44 2.30
C GLY A 301 -4.44 36.01 3.24
N SER A 302 -3.15 35.80 2.95
CA SER A 302 -2.06 36.38 3.74
C SER A 302 -2.07 37.90 3.68
N LYS A 303 -1.80 38.55 4.81
CA LYS A 303 -1.87 40.01 4.95
C LYS A 303 -0.53 40.58 5.38
N VAL A 304 -0.15 41.68 4.75
CA VAL A 304 1.07 42.43 5.06
C VAL A 304 0.77 43.91 5.19
N ASN A 305 1.62 44.61 5.93
CA ASN A 305 1.68 46.06 5.95
C ASN A 305 2.90 46.48 5.13
N ALA A 306 2.69 47.19 4.03
CA ALA A 306 3.76 47.69 3.17
C ALA A 306 3.95 49.20 3.36
N GLU A 307 5.21 49.64 3.43
CA GLU A 307 5.59 51.03 3.66
C GLU A 307 5.99 51.72 2.36
N CYS A 308 5.46 52.92 2.17
CA CYS A 308 5.79 53.80 1.06
C CYS A 308 5.92 55.23 1.58
N LYS A 309 7.16 55.75 1.66
CA LYS A 309 7.44 57.15 2.03
C LYS A 309 6.81 57.57 3.36
N GLY A 310 6.89 56.69 4.36
CA GLY A 310 6.34 56.92 5.70
C GLY A 310 4.83 56.67 5.83
N ASN A 311 4.13 56.29 4.76
CA ASN A 311 2.75 55.80 4.83
C ASN A 311 2.73 54.27 4.79
N THR A 312 1.82 53.67 5.57
CA THR A 312 1.61 52.23 5.57
C THR A 312 0.32 51.88 4.85
N VAL A 313 0.37 50.92 3.92
CA VAL A 313 -0.81 50.36 3.26
C VAL A 313 -0.96 48.89 3.65
N ARG A 314 -2.21 48.47 3.88
CA ARG A 314 -2.52 47.07 4.12
C ARG A 314 -2.73 46.39 2.78
N LEU A 315 -2.06 45.26 2.58
CA LEU A 315 -2.22 44.43 1.40
C LEU A 315 -2.63 43.03 1.81
N GLU A 316 -3.46 42.41 0.99
CA GLU A 316 -3.85 41.02 1.05
C GLU A 316 -3.42 40.32 -0.24
N CYS A 317 -2.91 39.11 -0.09
CA CYS A 317 -2.58 38.25 -1.21
C CYS A 317 -3.84 37.54 -1.71
N SER A 318 -4.17 37.67 -2.99
CA SER A 318 -5.18 36.82 -3.63
C SER A 318 -4.83 36.56 -5.08
N ASN A 319 -5.01 35.30 -5.51
CA ASN A 319 -4.83 34.88 -6.90
C ASN A 319 -3.47 35.32 -7.50
N GLY A 320 -2.40 35.28 -6.71
CA GLY A 320 -1.05 35.64 -7.15
C GLY A 320 -0.72 37.14 -7.14
N GLU A 321 -1.64 38.00 -6.71
CA GLU A 321 -1.42 39.45 -6.65
C GLU A 321 -1.65 40.03 -5.25
N TRP A 322 -0.89 41.08 -4.93
CA TRP A 322 -1.07 41.89 -3.72
C TRP A 322 -2.01 43.06 -4.00
N HIS A 323 -3.07 43.19 -3.20
CA HIS A 323 -4.04 44.26 -3.36
C HIS A 323 -4.59 44.74 -2.02
N ASP A 324 -5.25 45.90 -2.03
CA ASP A 324 -6.00 46.36 -0.88
C ASP A 324 -7.14 45.38 -0.54
N PRO A 325 -7.34 44.99 0.75
CA PRO A 325 -8.32 43.98 1.13
C PRO A 325 -9.77 44.39 0.84
N GLY A 326 -10.10 45.68 0.95
CA GLY A 326 -11.47 46.18 0.83
C GLY A 326 -11.87 46.49 -0.61
N THR A 327 -10.94 47.07 -1.37
CA THR A 327 -11.20 47.58 -2.72
C THR A 327 -10.69 46.66 -3.82
N LYS A 328 -9.81 45.70 -3.48
CA LYS A 328 -9.06 44.86 -4.44
C LYS A 328 -8.18 45.65 -5.42
N THR A 329 -7.84 46.89 -5.07
CA THR A 329 -6.97 47.75 -5.88
C THR A 329 -5.51 47.36 -5.66
N VAL A 330 -4.74 47.19 -6.73
CA VAL A 330 -3.28 46.99 -6.64
C VAL A 330 -2.61 48.34 -6.39
N HIS A 331 -1.95 48.54 -5.26
CA HIS A 331 -1.23 49.77 -4.98
C HIS A 331 0.25 49.66 -5.35
N ARG A 332 0.81 50.73 -5.93
CA ARG A 332 2.25 50.87 -6.19
C ARG A 332 2.82 52.05 -5.43
N CYS A 333 3.98 51.87 -4.84
CA CYS A 333 4.79 52.95 -4.32
C CYS A 333 5.63 53.55 -5.45
N THR A 334 5.52 54.87 -5.63
CA THR A 334 6.24 55.61 -6.66
C THR A 334 7.06 56.74 -6.05
N LYS A 335 7.85 57.42 -6.87
CA LYS A 335 8.55 58.64 -6.45
C LYS A 335 7.61 59.76 -5.96
N GLU A 336 6.32 59.70 -6.24
CA GLU A 336 5.34 60.69 -5.80
C GLU A 336 4.53 60.21 -4.58
N GLY A 337 4.76 58.97 -4.12
CA GLY A 337 3.99 58.34 -3.05
C GLY A 337 3.13 57.17 -3.56
N LEU A 338 2.12 56.81 -2.77
CA LEU A 338 1.21 55.70 -3.07
C LEU A 338 0.30 56.06 -4.26
N ARG A 339 0.26 55.20 -5.27
CA ARG A 339 -0.67 55.31 -6.40
C ARG A 339 -1.50 54.04 -6.54
N ALA A 340 -2.81 54.22 -6.75
CA ALA A 340 -3.62 53.22 -7.44
C ALA A 340 -3.40 53.36 -8.96
N PRO A 341 -3.55 52.29 -9.76
CA PRO A 341 -3.50 52.33 -11.22
C PRO A 341 -4.44 53.38 -11.82
#